data_AF-A0A2D0N6G2-F1
#
_entry.id   AF-A0A2D0N6G2-F1
#
_cell.length_a   1.000
_cell.length_b   1.000
_cell.length_c   1.000
_cell.angle_alpha   90.00
_cell.angle_beta   90.00
_cell.angle_gamma   90.00
#
_symmetry.space_group_name_H-M   'P 1'
#
loop_
_entity.id
_entity.type
_entity.pdbx_description
1 polymer ?
#
loop_
_entity_poly.entity_id
_entity_poly.type
_entity_poly.pdbx_seq_one_letter_code
_entity_poly.pdbx_strand_id
1 'polypeptide(L)'
;MSRYRYNAEFALAQNNPRHWEISMKRFRKAIRQNGDSLENRYATYLYYKMQFESPYNDRLDKRNAPEQLRQVFEALDIFHLMTTLVQVCEDLYRSGIIEEPSTIAEREQQQEKILEQTAPLANRRYPLIHLYRELILLKKTDSAFPGLCRAFGYLVLYRKLELVSLPEQNKCIRYLLNYCAYRNNQGDRLFLQVRQNIEHWGLLTDLLLVNGVLPDSNFLNAGLTAAGLKDFDKIEKLIDRYGSLLPQPVQVSAIALVRAYSFFFQDKFEAAADELDQVSVKSYFYSIQKHLLAVRVGYYRLLTGHMDIDKMYNVLQNARLFFRRNNYPVPPARRQSYLDMVLILERIVDYRVESKKRTPKQLKRIQRHMRERKPALSKWLEEVIADLTKNGTD
;
A
#
# COMPACT_ATOMS: atom_id res chain seq x y z
N MET A 1 -2.09 15.73 22.77
CA MET A 1 -1.16 15.42 23.89
C MET A 1 -0.18 16.54 24.22
N SER A 2 0.34 17.31 23.25
CA SER A 2 1.32 18.40 23.52
C SER A 2 0.84 19.43 24.55
N ARG A 3 -0.43 19.84 24.50
CA ARG A 3 -1.03 20.78 25.48
C ARG A 3 -1.02 20.25 26.91
N TYR A 4 -1.24 18.94 27.11
CA TYR A 4 -1.25 18.35 28.46
C TYR A 4 0.16 18.20 29.03
N ARG A 5 1.13 17.87 28.17
CA ARG A 5 2.55 17.84 28.51
C ARG A 5 3.05 19.24 28.90
N TYR A 6 2.78 20.23 28.06
CA TYR A 6 3.13 21.64 28.33
C TYR A 6 2.55 22.10 29.67
N ASN A 7 1.28 21.81 29.94
CA ASN A 7 0.65 22.19 31.21
C ASN A 7 1.28 21.49 32.43
N ALA A 8 1.79 20.27 32.28
CA ALA A 8 2.45 19.54 33.36
C ALA A 8 3.89 20.03 33.59
N GLU A 9 4.66 20.26 32.52
CA GLU A 9 6.00 20.89 32.57
C GLU A 9 5.92 22.33 33.12
N PHE A 10 4.92 23.10 32.72
CA PHE A 10 4.65 24.44 33.23
C PHE A 10 4.27 24.42 34.72
N ALA A 11 3.45 23.45 35.16
CA ALA A 11 3.09 23.31 36.57
C ALA A 11 4.30 22.94 37.46
N LEU A 12 5.24 22.15 36.94
CA LEU A 12 6.53 21.89 37.59
C LEU A 12 7.35 23.18 37.72
N ALA A 13 7.40 23.99 36.66
CA ALA A 13 8.13 25.26 36.67
C ALA A 13 7.54 26.29 37.66
N GLN A 14 6.22 26.26 37.91
CA GLN A 14 5.52 27.22 38.78
C GLN A 14 5.46 26.84 40.27
N ASN A 15 6.10 25.74 40.65
CA ASN A 15 6.14 25.24 42.02
C ASN A 15 4.79 24.94 42.71
N ASN A 16 3.74 24.53 41.98
CA ASN A 16 2.37 24.39 42.52
C ASN A 16 1.85 22.93 42.52
N PRO A 17 1.71 22.28 43.69
CA PRO A 17 1.31 20.87 43.81
C PRO A 17 -0.11 20.56 43.29
N ARG A 18 -1.07 21.47 43.50
CA ARG A 18 -2.47 21.25 43.06
C ARG A 18 -2.58 21.29 41.54
N HIS A 19 -1.88 22.23 40.91
CA HIS A 19 -1.84 22.33 39.46
C HIS A 19 -1.15 21.11 38.84
N TRP A 20 -0.09 20.61 39.48
CA TRP A 20 0.58 19.38 39.09
C TRP A 20 -0.35 18.16 39.11
N GLU A 21 -1.05 17.90 40.21
CA GLU A 21 -1.97 16.76 40.33
C GLU A 21 -3.09 16.79 39.28
N ILE A 22 -3.68 17.97 39.05
CA ILE A 22 -4.75 18.16 38.06
C ILE A 22 -4.20 17.89 36.65
N SER A 23 -3.01 18.41 36.33
CA SER A 23 -2.33 18.16 35.06
C SER A 23 -2.01 16.68 34.86
N MET A 24 -1.52 15.98 35.89
CA MET A 24 -1.21 14.54 35.80
C MET A 24 -2.46 13.66 35.70
N LYS A 25 -3.56 14.01 36.38
CA LYS A 25 -4.86 13.34 36.19
C LYS A 25 -5.36 13.49 34.76
N ARG A 26 -5.27 14.71 34.19
CA ARG A 26 -5.64 14.98 32.79
C ARG A 26 -4.73 14.23 31.82
N PHE A 27 -3.43 14.19 32.07
CA PHE A 27 -2.47 13.48 31.24
C PHE A 27 -2.71 11.97 31.24
N ARG A 28 -2.91 11.37 32.42
CA ARG A 28 -3.29 9.95 32.56
C ARG A 28 -4.60 9.62 31.87
N LYS A 29 -5.61 10.49 32.00
CA LYS A 29 -6.90 10.33 31.30
C LYS A 29 -6.70 10.35 29.79
N ALA A 30 -5.89 11.28 29.27
CA ALA A 30 -5.59 11.36 27.84
C ALA A 30 -4.87 10.09 27.31
N ILE A 31 -3.91 9.55 28.06
CA ILE A 31 -3.22 8.29 27.70
C ILE A 31 -4.23 7.14 27.59
N ARG A 32 -5.15 7.02 28.56
CA ARG A 32 -6.16 5.94 28.58
C ARG A 32 -7.17 6.03 27.43
N GLN A 33 -7.40 7.22 26.89
CA GLN A 33 -8.44 7.44 25.87
C GLN A 33 -7.95 7.24 24.43
N ASN A 34 -6.64 7.13 24.19
CA ASN A 34 -6.10 7.23 22.83
C ASN A 34 -5.70 5.88 22.19
N GLY A 35 -6.11 4.72 22.75
CA GLY A 35 -5.70 3.39 22.27
C GLY A 35 -4.18 3.15 22.36
N ASP A 36 -3.67 2.02 21.89
CA ASP A 36 -2.21 1.82 21.79
C ASP A 36 -1.65 2.55 20.56
N SER A 37 -0.61 3.35 20.75
CA SER A 37 0.10 4.12 19.70
C SER A 37 1.53 4.44 20.13
N LEU A 38 2.40 4.77 19.17
CA LEU A 38 3.76 5.22 19.45
C LEU A 38 3.80 6.46 20.35
N GLU A 39 2.94 7.43 20.04
CA GLU A 39 2.80 8.64 20.83
C GLU A 39 2.30 8.34 22.23
N ASN A 40 1.36 7.39 22.40
CA ASN A 40 0.84 7.03 23.72
C ASN A 40 1.83 6.24 24.56
N ARG A 41 2.66 5.36 23.97
CA ARG A 41 3.73 4.68 24.69
C ARG A 41 4.81 5.66 25.13
N TYR A 42 5.19 6.60 24.26
CA TYR A 42 6.07 7.70 24.65
C TYR A 42 5.46 8.56 25.77
N ALA A 43 4.19 8.92 25.66
CA ALA A 43 3.48 9.66 26.70
C ALA A 43 3.39 8.90 28.03
N THR A 44 3.26 7.57 27.98
CA THR A 44 3.28 6.69 29.16
C THR A 44 4.64 6.70 29.83
N TYR A 45 5.72 6.59 29.06
CA TYR A 45 7.08 6.75 29.57
C TYR A 45 7.26 8.12 30.23
N LEU A 46 6.89 9.20 29.54
CA LEU A 46 6.97 10.55 30.10
C LEU A 46 6.14 10.69 31.38
N TYR A 47 4.94 10.12 31.43
CA TYR A 47 4.08 10.13 32.62
C TYR A 47 4.78 9.53 33.83
N TYR A 48 5.35 8.32 33.68
CA TYR A 48 6.03 7.66 34.80
C TYR A 48 7.33 8.38 35.18
N LYS A 49 8.10 8.85 34.19
CA LYS A 49 9.32 9.64 34.43
C LYS A 49 9.00 10.90 35.24
N MET A 50 7.98 11.63 34.82
CA MET A 50 7.49 12.85 35.48
C MET A 50 6.98 12.59 36.90
N GLN A 51 6.31 11.47 37.15
CA GLN A 51 5.94 11.06 38.50
C GLN A 51 7.18 10.80 39.37
N PHE A 52 8.17 10.10 38.82
CA PHE A 52 9.40 9.77 39.53
C PHE A 52 10.25 11.01 39.86
N GLU A 53 10.39 11.96 38.93
CA GLU A 53 11.26 13.15 39.04
C GLU A 53 10.59 14.35 39.74
N SER A 54 9.29 14.31 40.02
CA SER A 54 8.55 15.46 40.55
C SER A 54 8.99 15.85 41.98
N PRO A 55 9.29 17.13 42.26
CA PRO A 55 9.62 17.60 43.60
C PRO A 55 8.43 17.52 44.56
N TYR A 56 7.18 17.60 44.09
CA TYR A 56 5.99 17.38 44.95
C TYR A 56 5.73 15.91 45.27
N ASN A 57 6.59 15.02 44.79
CA ASN A 57 6.67 13.66 45.27
C ASN A 57 7.56 13.62 46.53
N ASP A 58 7.45 14.65 47.39
CA ASP A 58 8.28 14.96 48.58
C ASP A 58 8.28 13.87 49.65
N ARG A 59 7.51 12.81 49.42
CA ARG A 59 7.71 11.51 50.04
C ARG A 59 7.80 10.52 48.88
N LEU A 60 9.01 10.30 48.37
CA LEU A 60 9.37 8.93 48.00
C LEU A 60 9.07 8.14 49.27
N ASP A 61 7.86 7.58 49.33
CA ASP A 61 7.59 6.46 50.18
C ASP A 61 8.67 5.46 49.75
N LYS A 62 9.79 5.40 50.49
CA LYS A 62 11.00 4.67 50.07
C LYS A 62 10.67 3.20 49.73
N ARG A 63 9.52 2.73 50.21
CA ARG A 63 8.85 1.46 49.93
C ARG A 63 8.37 1.31 48.47
N ASN A 64 7.92 2.38 47.82
CA ASN A 64 7.33 2.36 46.47
C ASN A 64 8.28 2.87 45.37
N ALA A 65 9.43 3.46 45.73
CA ALA A 65 10.44 3.92 44.77
C ALA A 65 10.92 2.83 43.79
N PRO A 66 11.16 1.57 44.21
CA PRO A 66 11.57 0.51 43.28
C PRO A 66 10.49 0.20 42.23
N GLU A 67 9.22 0.22 42.62
CA GLU A 67 8.09 -0.04 41.72
C GLU A 67 7.91 1.08 40.69
N GLN A 68 8.03 2.34 41.12
CA GLN A 68 7.94 3.48 40.22
C GLN A 68 9.09 3.49 39.20
N LEU A 69 10.31 3.20 39.66
CA LEU A 69 11.48 3.07 38.80
C LEU A 69 11.30 1.93 37.79
N ARG A 70 10.77 0.78 38.22
CA ARG A 70 10.40 -0.34 37.34
C ARG A 70 9.40 0.09 36.26
N GLN A 71 8.38 0.87 36.61
CA GLN A 71 7.39 1.37 35.65
C GLN A 71 7.99 2.32 34.61
N VAL A 72 8.95 3.17 35.01
CA VAL A 72 9.70 4.03 34.09
C VAL A 72 10.48 3.18 33.09
N PHE A 73 11.24 2.21 33.57
CA PHE A 73 12.03 1.32 32.71
C PHE A 73 11.15 0.47 31.80
N GLU A 74 10.11 -0.17 32.32
CA GLU A 74 9.16 -0.96 31.51
C GLU A 74 8.53 -0.10 30.41
N ALA A 75 8.09 1.13 30.73
CA ALA A 75 7.51 2.01 29.73
C ALA A 75 8.52 2.47 28.66
N LEU A 76 9.77 2.70 29.05
CA LEU A 76 10.86 3.03 28.12
C LEU A 76 11.17 1.86 27.20
N ASP A 77 11.31 0.66 27.75
CA ASP A 77 11.63 -0.56 27.01
C ASP A 77 10.52 -0.90 26.01
N ILE A 78 9.27 -0.85 26.43
CA ILE A 78 8.11 -1.08 25.54
C ILE A 78 8.07 -0.04 24.43
N PHE A 79 8.31 1.24 24.74
CA PHE A 79 8.37 2.29 23.73
C PHE A 79 9.51 2.03 22.73
N HIS A 80 10.69 1.67 23.21
CA HIS A 80 11.85 1.37 22.37
C HIS A 80 11.58 0.17 21.44
N LEU A 81 11.16 -0.96 22.00
CA LEU A 81 10.85 -2.18 21.24
C LEU A 81 9.80 -1.92 20.15
N MET A 82 8.75 -1.17 20.49
CA MET A 82 7.70 -0.86 19.53
C MET A 82 8.18 0.10 18.43
N THR A 83 9.01 1.09 18.76
CA THR A 83 9.65 1.96 17.76
C THR A 83 10.47 1.15 16.78
N THR A 84 11.29 0.23 17.31
CA THR A 84 12.14 -0.66 16.51
C THR A 84 11.31 -1.57 15.61
N LEU A 85 10.22 -2.16 16.13
CA LEU A 85 9.30 -2.97 15.33
C LEU A 85 8.68 -2.19 14.18
N VAL A 86 8.21 -0.95 14.44
CA VAL A 86 7.63 -0.08 13.42
C VAL A 86 8.66 0.22 12.32
N GLN A 87 9.89 0.56 12.69
CA GLN A 87 10.97 0.85 11.75
C GLN A 87 11.32 -0.37 10.89
N VAL A 88 11.50 -1.54 11.52
CA VAL A 88 11.75 -2.79 10.81
C VAL A 88 10.61 -3.12 9.84
N CYS A 89 9.36 -2.89 10.23
CA CYS A 89 8.22 -3.03 9.32
C CYS A 89 8.24 -2.01 8.16
N GLU A 90 8.50 -0.74 8.43
CA GLU A 90 8.61 0.27 7.37
C GLU A 90 9.71 -0.11 6.37
N ASP A 91 10.87 -0.55 6.85
CA ASP A 91 11.97 -0.99 6.01
C ASP A 91 11.60 -2.21 5.18
N LEU A 92 11.00 -3.24 5.78
CA LEU A 92 10.56 -4.46 5.08
C LEU A 92 9.52 -4.22 3.99
N TYR A 93 8.66 -3.23 4.18
CA TYR A 93 7.57 -2.94 3.24
C TYR A 93 7.91 -1.77 2.29
N ARG A 94 9.03 -1.08 2.49
CA ARG A 94 9.62 -0.09 1.57
C ARG A 94 10.81 -0.64 0.75
N SER A 95 11.49 -1.67 1.23
CA SER A 95 12.67 -2.28 0.59
C SER A 95 12.30 -2.79 -0.81
N GLY A 96 12.95 -2.21 -1.82
CA GLY A 96 12.63 -2.36 -3.25
C GLY A 96 13.03 -1.16 -4.11
N ILE A 97 13.56 -0.09 -3.50
CA ILE A 97 13.93 1.16 -4.20
C ILE A 97 15.45 1.39 -4.23
N ILE A 98 16.23 0.90 -3.27
CA ILE A 98 17.70 1.01 -3.22
C ILE A 98 18.23 -0.17 -2.38
N GLU A 99 19.09 -1.05 -2.90
CA GLU A 99 19.76 -2.06 -2.07
C GLU A 99 21.22 -2.30 -2.47
N GLU A 100 22.14 -2.03 -1.54
CA GLU A 100 23.49 -2.57 -1.54
C GLU A 100 23.51 -3.92 -0.80
N PRO A 101 24.17 -4.97 -1.32
CA PRO A 101 24.14 -6.32 -0.75
C PRO A 101 24.64 -6.44 0.70
N SER A 102 25.61 -5.61 1.11
CA SER A 102 26.18 -5.58 2.47
C SER A 102 25.14 -5.25 3.55
N THR A 103 24.06 -4.57 3.20
CA THR A 103 23.00 -4.16 4.14
C THR A 103 21.90 -5.20 4.36
N ILE A 104 21.89 -6.30 3.60
CA ILE A 104 20.79 -7.28 3.64
C ILE A 104 20.92 -8.19 4.87
N ALA A 105 22.09 -8.78 5.08
CA ALA A 105 22.33 -9.70 6.20
C ALA A 105 22.16 -9.01 7.56
N GLU A 106 22.64 -7.77 7.69
CA GLU A 106 22.47 -6.96 8.91
C GLU A 106 20.98 -6.68 9.20
N ARG A 107 20.20 -6.38 8.15
CA ARG A 107 18.75 -6.18 8.27
C ARG A 107 18.02 -7.45 8.70
N GLU A 108 18.39 -8.60 8.15
CA GLU A 108 17.82 -9.90 8.53
C GLU A 108 18.11 -10.25 9.99
N GLN A 109 19.36 -10.02 10.44
CA GLN A 109 19.76 -10.23 11.83
C GLN A 109 18.99 -9.31 12.79
N GLN A 110 18.82 -8.04 12.42
CA GLN A 110 18.04 -7.09 13.22
C GLN A 110 16.57 -7.53 13.35
N GLN A 111 15.98 -8.05 12.27
CA GLN A 111 14.62 -8.59 12.29
C GLN A 111 14.50 -9.78 13.24
N GLU A 112 15.43 -10.74 13.20
CA GLU A 112 15.38 -11.91 14.07
C GLU A 112 15.50 -11.53 15.54
N LYS A 113 16.47 -10.66 15.85
CA LYS A 113 16.67 -10.14 17.20
C LYS A 113 15.41 -9.47 17.76
N ILE A 114 14.76 -8.59 16.99
CA ILE A 114 13.56 -7.91 17.49
C ILE A 114 12.38 -8.87 17.64
N LEU A 115 12.26 -9.88 16.77
CA LEU A 115 11.22 -10.91 16.87
C LEU A 115 11.38 -11.78 18.12
N GLU A 116 12.61 -12.15 18.48
CA GLU A 116 12.92 -12.89 19.71
C GLU A 116 12.60 -12.05 20.96
N GLN A 117 13.08 -10.81 21.00
CA GLN A 117 12.85 -9.90 22.14
C GLN A 117 11.36 -9.62 22.39
N THR A 118 10.56 -9.60 21.33
CA THR A 118 9.14 -9.23 21.39
C THR A 118 8.19 -10.44 21.47
N ALA A 119 8.68 -11.66 21.28
CA ALA A 119 7.89 -12.89 21.39
C ALA A 119 7.08 -13.00 22.70
N PRO A 120 7.64 -12.79 23.92
CA PRO A 120 6.87 -12.90 25.16
C PRO A 120 5.82 -11.79 25.32
N LEU A 121 5.96 -10.70 24.58
CA LEU A 121 5.08 -9.53 24.62
C LEU A 121 3.97 -9.58 23.56
N ALA A 122 3.98 -10.57 22.66
CA ALA A 122 3.03 -10.71 21.56
C ALA A 122 1.65 -11.20 22.02
N ASN A 123 0.93 -10.33 22.75
CA ASN A 123 -0.37 -10.65 23.34
C ASN A 123 -1.27 -9.39 23.43
N ARG A 124 -2.48 -9.54 23.97
CA ARG A 124 -3.47 -8.46 24.04
C ARG A 124 -3.06 -7.28 24.94
N ARG A 125 -2.08 -7.44 25.84
CA ARG A 125 -1.54 -6.34 26.68
C ARG A 125 -0.72 -5.35 25.83
N TYR A 126 -0.06 -5.86 24.80
CA TYR A 126 0.76 -5.06 23.87
C TYR A 126 0.29 -5.31 22.42
N PRO A 127 -0.93 -4.85 22.08
CA PRO A 127 -1.57 -5.17 20.81
C PRO A 127 -0.77 -4.68 19.60
N LEU A 128 -0.07 -3.54 19.69
CA LEU A 128 0.81 -3.08 18.62
C LEU A 128 2.05 -3.95 18.43
N ILE A 129 2.72 -4.33 19.52
CA ILE A 129 3.85 -5.26 19.44
C ILE A 129 3.42 -6.55 18.77
N HIS A 130 2.27 -7.10 19.16
CA HIS A 130 1.71 -8.30 18.55
C HIS A 130 1.43 -8.09 17.05
N LEU A 131 0.74 -7.00 16.69
CA LEU A 131 0.34 -6.75 15.30
C LEU A 131 1.55 -6.53 14.37
N TYR A 132 2.52 -5.72 14.78
CA TYR A 132 3.74 -5.48 14.01
C TYR A 132 4.59 -6.75 13.88
N ARG A 133 4.67 -7.56 14.94
CA ARG A 133 5.33 -8.87 14.88
C ARG A 133 4.70 -9.78 13.81
N GLU A 134 3.36 -9.88 13.77
CA GLU A 134 2.67 -10.69 12.76
C GLU A 134 2.92 -10.18 11.34
N LEU A 135 3.04 -8.86 11.14
CA LEU A 135 3.35 -8.27 9.85
C LEU A 135 4.77 -8.56 9.37
N ILE A 136 5.75 -8.65 10.28
CA ILE A 136 7.12 -9.08 9.97
C ILE A 136 7.13 -10.58 9.62
N LEU A 137 6.50 -11.42 10.44
CA LEU A 137 6.41 -12.87 10.20
C LEU A 137 5.72 -13.19 8.87
N LEU A 138 4.70 -12.42 8.48
CA LEU A 138 4.02 -12.55 7.20
C LEU A 138 4.97 -12.44 5.99
N LYS A 139 6.01 -11.60 6.09
CA LYS A 139 7.03 -11.44 5.04
C LYS A 139 8.13 -12.50 5.09
N LYS A 140 8.43 -13.04 6.27
CA LYS A 140 9.50 -14.04 6.48
C LYS A 140 9.06 -15.49 6.28
N THR A 141 7.78 -15.79 6.44
CA THR A 141 7.29 -17.18 6.36
C THR A 141 6.75 -17.54 4.97
N ASP A 142 6.92 -18.80 4.58
CA ASP A 142 6.30 -19.36 3.36
C ASP A 142 4.77 -19.52 3.49
N SER A 143 4.23 -19.39 4.72
CA SER A 143 2.81 -19.55 5.06
C SER A 143 1.95 -18.33 4.69
N ALA A 144 2.02 -17.89 3.43
CA ALA A 144 1.49 -16.60 3.01
C ALA A 144 0.02 -16.34 3.31
N PHE A 145 -0.88 -17.26 2.91
CA PHE A 145 -2.32 -17.08 3.13
C PHE A 145 -2.72 -17.23 4.59
N PRO A 146 -2.34 -18.31 5.32
CA PRO A 146 -2.61 -18.41 6.76
C PRO A 146 -2.02 -17.25 7.58
N GLY A 147 -0.80 -16.83 7.26
CA GLY A 147 -0.17 -15.68 7.90
C GLY A 147 -0.96 -14.39 7.68
N LEU A 148 -1.42 -14.14 6.45
CA LEU A 148 -2.23 -12.97 6.12
C LEU A 148 -3.55 -12.99 6.90
N CYS A 149 -4.24 -14.13 6.95
CA CYS A 149 -5.46 -14.30 7.72
C CYS A 149 -5.26 -14.02 9.21
N ARG A 150 -4.14 -14.48 9.80
CA ARG A 150 -3.81 -14.18 11.21
C ARG A 150 -3.59 -12.69 11.43
N ALA A 151 -2.72 -12.05 10.65
CA ALA A 151 -2.40 -10.63 10.79
C ALA A 151 -3.64 -9.74 10.60
N PHE A 152 -4.44 -10.02 9.57
CA PHE A 152 -5.71 -9.33 9.33
C PHE A 152 -6.73 -9.58 10.45
N GLY A 153 -6.84 -10.83 10.93
CA GLY A 153 -7.72 -11.19 12.04
C GLY A 153 -7.40 -10.43 13.33
N TYR A 154 -6.11 -10.25 13.65
CA TYR A 154 -5.70 -9.43 14.79
C TYR A 154 -6.01 -7.95 14.60
N LEU A 155 -5.80 -7.39 13.40
CA LEU A 155 -6.20 -6.02 13.10
C LEU A 155 -7.69 -5.80 13.33
N VAL A 156 -8.53 -6.72 12.83
CA VAL A 156 -9.99 -6.68 13.03
C VAL A 156 -10.35 -6.79 14.51
N LEU A 157 -9.74 -7.72 15.24
CA LEU A 157 -9.98 -7.92 16.67
C LEU A 157 -9.62 -6.67 17.48
N TYR A 158 -8.43 -6.11 17.26
CA TYR A 158 -7.94 -4.96 18.01
C TYR A 158 -8.66 -3.66 17.68
N ARG A 159 -9.16 -3.53 16.44
CA ARG A 159 -10.10 -2.48 16.11
C ARG A 159 -11.40 -2.61 16.90
N LYS A 160 -12.01 -3.80 16.89
CA LYS A 160 -13.29 -4.04 17.59
C LYS A 160 -13.18 -3.79 19.11
N LEU A 161 -12.02 -4.06 19.68
CA LEU A 161 -11.73 -3.83 21.10
C LEU A 161 -11.17 -2.43 21.39
N GLU A 162 -11.06 -1.56 20.38
CA GLU A 162 -10.50 -0.20 20.50
C GLU A 162 -9.09 -0.15 21.13
N LEU A 163 -8.32 -1.22 20.92
CA LEU A 163 -7.01 -1.40 21.56
C LEU A 163 -5.87 -0.70 20.83
N VAL A 164 -6.06 -0.29 19.58
CA VAL A 164 -5.02 0.33 18.73
C VAL A 164 -5.57 1.63 18.16
N SER A 165 -4.74 2.66 18.10
CA SER A 165 -5.14 3.96 17.55
C SER A 165 -5.44 3.91 16.05
N LEU A 166 -6.29 4.81 15.56
CA LEU A 166 -6.67 4.87 14.14
C LEU A 166 -5.47 5.07 13.19
N PRO A 167 -4.47 5.93 13.49
CA PRO A 167 -3.28 6.06 12.65
C PRO A 167 -2.48 4.77 12.50
N GLU A 168 -2.36 3.98 13.57
CA GLU A 168 -1.62 2.71 13.52
C GLU A 168 -2.40 1.64 12.76
N GLN A 169 -3.73 1.57 12.95
CA GLN A 169 -4.58 0.69 12.13
C GLN A 169 -4.47 1.01 10.63
N ASN A 170 -4.43 2.30 10.28
CA ASN A 170 -4.20 2.78 8.91
C ASN A 170 -2.86 2.32 8.32
N LYS A 171 -1.77 2.34 9.11
CA LYS A 171 -0.47 1.82 8.67
C LYS A 171 -0.54 0.30 8.44
N CYS A 172 -1.10 -0.43 9.40
CA CYS A 172 -1.19 -1.89 9.33
C CYS A 172 -2.00 -2.39 8.14
N ILE A 173 -3.17 -1.79 7.85
CA ILE A 173 -3.96 -2.18 6.67
C ILE A 173 -3.19 -1.94 5.37
N ARG A 174 -2.41 -0.85 5.27
CA ARG A 174 -1.59 -0.57 4.08
C ARG A 174 -0.50 -1.63 3.88
N TYR A 175 0.12 -2.12 4.95
CA TYR A 175 1.07 -3.24 4.85
C TYR A 175 0.40 -4.51 4.32
N LEU A 176 -0.77 -4.87 4.83
CA LEU A 176 -1.52 -6.04 4.35
C LEU A 176 -1.91 -5.92 2.86
N LEU A 177 -2.37 -4.74 2.44
CA LEU A 177 -2.71 -4.47 1.04
C LEU A 177 -1.48 -4.53 0.12
N ASN A 178 -0.35 -3.95 0.55
CA ASN A 178 0.90 -4.03 -0.17
C ASN A 178 1.44 -5.47 -0.25
N TYR A 179 1.25 -6.27 0.80
CA TYR A 179 1.59 -7.69 0.79
C TYR A 179 0.76 -8.44 -0.27
N CYS A 180 -0.55 -8.22 -0.31
CA CYS A 180 -1.41 -8.84 -1.32
C CYS A 180 -1.02 -8.42 -2.74
N ALA A 181 -0.69 -7.14 -2.95
CA ALA A 181 -0.19 -6.62 -4.22
C ALA A 181 1.10 -7.35 -4.65
N TYR A 182 2.05 -7.48 -3.72
CA TYR A 182 3.31 -8.19 -3.94
C TYR A 182 3.07 -9.65 -4.33
N ARG A 183 2.22 -10.39 -3.61
CA ARG A 183 1.88 -11.80 -3.90
C ARG A 183 1.20 -11.97 -5.26
N ASN A 184 0.24 -11.10 -5.59
CA ASN A 184 -0.41 -11.13 -6.89
C ASN A 184 0.58 -10.88 -8.05
N ASN A 185 1.53 -9.96 -7.85
CA ASN A 185 2.60 -9.70 -8.84
C ASN A 185 3.53 -10.91 -9.03
N GLN A 186 3.69 -11.77 -8.03
CA GLN A 186 4.42 -13.04 -8.14
C GLN A 186 3.61 -14.16 -8.81
N GLY A 187 2.36 -13.90 -9.18
CA GLY A 187 1.50 -14.85 -9.88
C GLY A 187 0.38 -15.45 -9.04
N ASP A 188 0.37 -15.20 -7.73
CA ASP A 188 -0.59 -15.76 -6.78
C ASP A 188 -1.95 -15.04 -6.85
N ARG A 189 -2.79 -15.43 -7.82
CA ARG A 189 -4.04 -14.74 -8.19
C ARG A 189 -5.06 -14.70 -7.05
N LEU A 190 -5.01 -15.64 -6.11
CA LEU A 190 -5.90 -15.66 -4.94
C LEU A 190 -5.78 -14.35 -4.15
N PHE A 191 -4.57 -13.77 -4.08
CA PHE A 191 -4.34 -12.54 -3.34
C PHE A 191 -4.99 -11.31 -3.96
N LEU A 192 -5.41 -11.36 -5.24
CA LEU A 192 -6.22 -10.28 -5.82
C LEU A 192 -7.63 -10.25 -5.19
N GLN A 193 -8.26 -11.42 -5.03
CA GLN A 193 -9.55 -11.56 -4.36
C GLN A 193 -9.45 -11.16 -2.87
N VAL A 194 -8.39 -11.62 -2.19
CA VAL A 194 -8.16 -11.30 -0.77
C VAL A 194 -7.94 -9.81 -0.59
N ARG A 195 -7.15 -9.18 -1.48
CA ARG A 195 -6.94 -7.74 -1.49
C ARG A 195 -8.26 -6.99 -1.59
N GLN A 196 -9.13 -7.36 -2.53
CA GLN A 196 -10.43 -6.72 -2.71
C GLN A 196 -11.27 -6.77 -1.42
N ASN A 197 -11.25 -7.91 -0.72
CA ASN A 197 -11.96 -8.07 0.55
C ASN A 197 -11.40 -7.15 1.65
N ILE A 198 -10.07 -7.02 1.75
CA ILE A 198 -9.43 -6.11 2.70
C ILE A 198 -9.70 -4.65 2.34
N GLU A 199 -9.65 -4.27 1.06
CA GLU A 199 -9.98 -2.92 0.58
C GLU A 199 -11.44 -2.58 0.90
N HIS A 200 -12.37 -3.50 0.64
CA HIS A 200 -13.79 -3.31 0.95
C HIS A 200 -14.02 -3.12 2.46
N TRP A 201 -13.41 -3.96 3.29
CA TRP A 201 -13.48 -3.81 4.74
C TRP A 201 -12.85 -2.49 5.21
N GLY A 202 -11.71 -2.10 4.64
CA GLY A 202 -11.02 -0.85 4.96
C GLY A 202 -11.84 0.39 4.59
N LEU A 203 -12.57 0.35 3.47
CA LEU A 203 -13.50 1.41 3.06
C LEU A 203 -14.72 1.46 3.99
N LEU A 204 -15.33 0.31 4.31
CA LEU A 204 -16.50 0.25 5.21
C LEU A 204 -16.20 0.71 6.65
N THR A 205 -14.95 0.59 7.07
CA THR A 205 -14.50 0.96 8.42
C THR A 205 -13.80 2.32 8.46
N ASP A 206 -13.80 3.08 7.36
CA ASP A 206 -13.09 4.35 7.20
C ASP A 206 -11.57 4.27 7.46
N LEU A 207 -11.00 3.07 7.47
CA LEU A 207 -9.56 2.83 7.65
C LEU A 207 -8.73 3.15 6.42
N LEU A 208 -9.36 3.39 5.29
CA LEU A 208 -8.71 3.90 4.10
C LEU A 208 -8.95 5.39 3.89
N LEU A 209 -9.67 6.05 4.81
CA LEU A 209 -9.91 7.49 4.78
C LEU A 209 -8.95 8.20 5.73
N VAL A 210 -8.53 9.40 5.33
CA VAL A 210 -7.72 10.31 6.14
C VAL A 210 -8.54 11.55 6.39
N ASN A 211 -8.98 11.75 7.64
CA ASN A 211 -9.83 12.88 8.04
C ASN A 211 -11.11 13.01 7.18
N GLY A 212 -11.76 11.88 6.88
CA GLY A 212 -12.99 11.83 6.06
C GLY A 212 -12.75 11.97 4.55
N VAL A 213 -11.50 12.16 4.11
CA VAL A 213 -11.14 12.21 2.69
C VAL A 213 -10.55 10.87 2.28
N LEU A 214 -11.00 10.31 1.16
CA LEU A 214 -10.42 9.10 0.59
C LEU A 214 -9.22 9.47 -0.29
N PRO A 215 -7.98 9.06 0.06
CA PRO A 215 -6.84 9.25 -0.82
C PRO A 215 -7.10 8.59 -2.18
N ASP A 216 -6.81 9.30 -3.24
CA ASP A 216 -7.05 8.86 -4.61
C ASP A 216 -6.31 7.55 -4.94
N SER A 217 -5.11 7.36 -4.41
CA SER A 217 -4.39 6.08 -4.49
C SER A 217 -5.18 4.90 -3.93
N ASN A 218 -5.89 5.05 -2.81
CA ASN A 218 -6.73 3.99 -2.23
C ASN A 218 -7.95 3.71 -3.11
N PHE A 219 -8.59 4.76 -3.62
CA PHE A 219 -9.72 4.65 -4.55
C PHE A 219 -9.34 3.92 -5.85
N LEU A 220 -8.25 4.35 -6.49
CA LEU A 220 -7.74 3.74 -7.71
C LEU A 220 -7.34 2.29 -7.47
N ASN A 221 -6.65 2.01 -6.37
CA ASN A 221 -6.29 0.64 -6.00
C ASN A 221 -7.50 -0.28 -5.87
N ALA A 222 -8.56 0.17 -5.17
CA ALA A 222 -9.79 -0.58 -5.01
C ALA A 222 -10.53 -0.77 -6.35
N GLY A 223 -10.66 0.30 -7.14
CA GLY A 223 -11.35 0.26 -8.43
C GLY A 223 -10.64 -0.62 -9.45
N LEU A 224 -9.32 -0.51 -9.58
CA LEU A 224 -8.52 -1.32 -10.50
C LEU A 224 -8.48 -2.80 -10.07
N THR A 225 -8.46 -3.08 -8.76
CA THR A 225 -8.58 -4.45 -8.23
C THR A 225 -9.93 -5.05 -8.59
N ALA A 226 -11.03 -4.32 -8.37
CA ALA A 226 -12.36 -4.77 -8.75
C ALA A 226 -12.51 -4.97 -10.26
N ALA A 227 -11.96 -4.07 -11.08
CA ALA A 227 -11.96 -4.18 -12.53
C ALA A 227 -11.20 -5.43 -13.01
N GLY A 228 -10.03 -5.71 -12.43
CA GLY A 228 -9.26 -6.92 -12.73
C GLY A 228 -9.96 -8.22 -12.33
N LEU A 229 -10.83 -8.18 -11.33
CA LEU A 229 -11.70 -9.29 -10.92
C LEU A 229 -13.03 -9.32 -11.70
N LYS A 230 -13.27 -8.37 -12.60
CA LYS A 230 -14.53 -8.18 -13.33
C LYS A 230 -15.74 -8.01 -12.41
N ASP A 231 -15.53 -7.42 -11.24
CA ASP A 231 -16.59 -7.14 -10.26
C ASP A 231 -17.13 -5.72 -10.47
N PHE A 232 -17.92 -5.56 -11.53
CA PHE A 232 -18.42 -4.26 -11.98
C PHE A 232 -19.41 -3.65 -10.98
N ASP A 233 -20.21 -4.47 -10.30
CA ASP A 233 -21.12 -4.01 -9.25
C ASP A 233 -20.37 -3.32 -8.10
N LYS A 234 -19.21 -3.85 -7.70
CA LYS A 234 -18.37 -3.19 -6.69
C LYS A 234 -17.75 -1.89 -7.19
N ILE A 235 -17.48 -1.78 -8.49
CA ILE A 235 -16.97 -0.52 -9.08
C ILE A 235 -18.04 0.57 -9.00
N GLU A 236 -19.27 0.28 -9.41
CA GLU A 236 -20.36 1.26 -9.33
C GLU A 236 -20.60 1.69 -7.88
N LYS A 237 -20.70 0.73 -6.95
CA LYS A 237 -20.82 1.03 -5.51
C LYS A 237 -19.65 1.84 -4.96
N LEU A 238 -18.43 1.61 -5.46
CA LEU A 238 -17.24 2.37 -5.07
C LEU A 238 -17.36 3.83 -5.53
N ILE A 239 -17.73 4.05 -6.79
CA ILE A 239 -17.89 5.38 -7.38
C ILE A 239 -19.02 6.14 -6.67
N ASP A 240 -20.18 5.52 -6.51
CA ASP A 240 -21.36 6.15 -5.93
C ASP A 240 -21.13 6.56 -4.47
N ARG A 241 -20.54 5.66 -3.68
CA ARG A 241 -20.39 5.87 -2.23
C ARG A 241 -19.17 6.70 -1.87
N TYR A 242 -18.06 6.56 -2.60
CA TYR A 242 -16.78 7.16 -2.21
C TYR A 242 -16.23 8.16 -3.22
N GLY A 243 -16.82 8.28 -4.41
CA GLY A 243 -16.38 9.24 -5.43
C GLY A 243 -16.42 10.68 -4.94
N SER A 244 -17.44 11.05 -4.17
CA SER A 244 -17.59 12.38 -3.56
C SER A 244 -16.58 12.68 -2.44
N LEU A 245 -15.95 11.64 -1.87
CA LEU A 245 -14.95 11.75 -0.81
C LEU A 245 -13.52 11.90 -1.34
N LEU A 246 -13.34 11.90 -2.66
CA LEU A 246 -12.06 12.16 -3.31
C LEU A 246 -11.67 13.64 -3.22
N PRO A 247 -10.36 13.97 -3.24
CA PRO A 247 -9.93 15.35 -3.37
C PRO A 247 -10.41 15.95 -4.70
N GLN A 248 -11.08 17.10 -4.63
CA GLN A 248 -11.65 17.79 -5.81
C GLN A 248 -10.70 17.91 -7.01
N PRO A 249 -9.39 18.23 -6.85
CA PRO A 249 -8.49 18.38 -8.00
C PRO A 249 -8.25 17.13 -8.84
N VAL A 250 -8.53 15.93 -8.29
CA VAL A 250 -8.27 14.63 -8.95
C VAL A 250 -9.52 13.78 -9.10
N GLN A 251 -10.65 14.20 -8.53
CA GLN A 251 -11.90 13.44 -8.50
C GLN A 251 -12.36 12.97 -9.89
N VAL A 252 -12.45 13.88 -10.86
CA VAL A 252 -12.86 13.56 -12.24
C VAL A 252 -11.91 12.54 -12.85
N SER A 253 -10.60 12.78 -12.79
CA SER A 253 -9.58 11.87 -13.32
C SER A 253 -9.62 10.48 -12.66
N ALA A 254 -9.86 10.40 -11.35
CA ALA A 254 -9.89 9.14 -10.62
C ALA A 254 -11.10 8.30 -11.00
N ILE A 255 -12.28 8.92 -11.06
CA ILE A 255 -13.53 8.25 -11.46
C ILE A 255 -13.42 7.80 -12.92
N ALA A 256 -13.00 8.70 -13.83
CA ALA A 256 -12.85 8.38 -15.24
C ALA A 256 -11.85 7.25 -15.48
N LEU A 257 -10.72 7.23 -14.76
CA LEU A 257 -9.76 6.15 -14.88
C LEU A 257 -10.34 4.81 -14.42
N VAL A 258 -11.05 4.76 -13.29
CA VAL A 258 -11.70 3.53 -12.82
C VAL A 258 -12.76 3.05 -13.80
N ARG A 259 -13.59 3.96 -14.35
CA ARG A 259 -14.60 3.63 -15.37
C ARG A 259 -13.96 3.11 -16.65
N ALA A 260 -12.88 3.73 -17.12
CA ALA A 260 -12.14 3.25 -18.29
C ALA A 260 -11.66 1.81 -18.11
N TYR A 261 -11.12 1.47 -16.92
CA TYR A 261 -10.75 0.08 -16.61
C TYR A 261 -11.97 -0.85 -16.56
N SER A 262 -13.08 -0.40 -15.97
CA SER A 262 -14.34 -1.15 -15.95
C SER A 262 -14.82 -1.49 -17.36
N PHE A 263 -14.93 -0.47 -18.24
CA PHE A 263 -15.35 -0.64 -19.62
C PHE A 263 -14.38 -1.51 -20.43
N PHE A 264 -13.07 -1.35 -20.23
CA PHE A 264 -12.08 -2.20 -20.87
C PHE A 264 -12.30 -3.69 -20.55
N PHE A 265 -12.55 -4.04 -19.28
CA PHE A 265 -12.78 -5.44 -18.89
C PHE A 265 -14.18 -5.98 -19.25
N GLN A 266 -15.10 -5.10 -19.66
CA GLN A 266 -16.38 -5.42 -20.28
C GLN A 266 -16.31 -5.47 -21.81
N ASP A 267 -15.12 -5.37 -22.40
CA ASP A 267 -14.88 -5.31 -23.85
C ASP A 267 -15.54 -4.09 -24.55
N LYS A 268 -15.87 -3.05 -23.79
CA LYS A 268 -16.45 -1.78 -24.26
C LYS A 268 -15.34 -0.77 -24.58
N PHE A 269 -14.56 -1.04 -25.63
CA PHE A 269 -13.31 -0.31 -25.90
C PHE A 269 -13.48 1.16 -26.31
N GLU A 270 -14.56 1.53 -27.01
CA GLU A 270 -14.85 2.93 -27.34
C GLU A 270 -15.18 3.74 -26.08
N ALA A 271 -16.10 3.25 -25.25
CA ALA A 271 -16.43 3.89 -23.97
C ALA A 271 -15.21 3.99 -23.04
N ALA A 272 -14.33 2.98 -23.05
CA ALA A 272 -13.06 3.04 -22.32
C ALA A 272 -12.14 4.15 -22.84
N ALA A 273 -12.11 4.40 -24.16
CA ALA A 273 -11.34 5.49 -24.76
C ALA A 273 -11.93 6.87 -24.38
N ASP A 274 -13.25 7.02 -24.43
CA ASP A 274 -13.94 8.27 -24.06
C ASP A 274 -13.65 8.66 -22.59
N GLU A 275 -13.68 7.70 -21.67
CA GLU A 275 -13.32 7.93 -20.27
C GLU A 275 -11.83 8.26 -20.10
N LEU A 276 -10.94 7.63 -20.88
CA LEU A 276 -9.51 7.95 -20.83
C LEU A 276 -9.20 9.39 -21.23
N ASP A 277 -9.98 9.98 -22.13
CA ASP A 277 -9.80 11.37 -22.56
C ASP A 277 -10.09 12.37 -21.44
N GLN A 278 -10.98 12.03 -20.50
CA GLN A 278 -11.26 12.84 -19.31
C GLN A 278 -10.14 12.81 -18.25
N VAL A 279 -9.24 11.81 -18.31
CA VAL A 279 -8.16 11.66 -17.33
C VAL A 279 -7.08 12.73 -17.54
N SER A 280 -7.05 13.72 -16.64
CA SER A 280 -6.02 14.75 -16.58
C SER A 280 -4.73 14.23 -15.94
N VAL A 281 -3.59 14.56 -16.56
CA VAL A 281 -2.28 13.92 -16.35
C VAL A 281 -1.41 14.71 -15.36
N LYS A 282 -1.97 15.09 -14.19
CA LYS A 282 -1.24 15.89 -13.19
C LYS A 282 -0.31 15.07 -12.29
N SER A 283 -0.63 13.80 -12.04
CA SER A 283 0.19 12.88 -11.25
C SER A 283 0.72 11.74 -12.12
N TYR A 284 1.99 11.39 -11.93
CA TYR A 284 2.66 10.34 -12.70
C TYR A 284 1.97 8.98 -12.62
N PHE A 285 1.29 8.68 -11.50
CA PHE A 285 0.55 7.43 -11.33
C PHE A 285 -0.58 7.32 -12.36
N TYR A 286 -1.37 8.38 -12.52
CA TYR A 286 -2.42 8.44 -13.54
C TYR A 286 -1.84 8.35 -14.93
N SER A 287 -0.73 9.05 -15.19
CA SER A 287 -0.05 9.01 -16.48
C SER A 287 0.35 7.58 -16.86
N ILE A 288 0.95 6.82 -15.92
CA ILE A 288 1.32 5.43 -16.17
C ILE A 288 0.09 4.59 -16.48
N GLN A 289 -0.95 4.62 -15.62
CA GLN A 289 -2.14 3.80 -15.82
C GLN A 289 -2.88 4.17 -17.12
N LYS A 290 -3.00 5.47 -17.42
CA LYS A 290 -3.60 5.97 -18.68
C LYS A 290 -2.87 5.43 -19.90
N HIS A 291 -1.54 5.52 -19.97
CA HIS A 291 -0.79 5.02 -21.13
C HIS A 291 -0.84 3.49 -21.23
N LEU A 292 -0.75 2.78 -20.10
CA LEU A 292 -0.88 1.32 -20.09
C LEU A 292 -2.27 0.87 -20.60
N LEU A 293 -3.34 1.53 -20.18
CA LEU A 293 -4.69 1.20 -20.63
C LEU A 293 -4.92 1.65 -22.08
N ALA A 294 -4.50 2.85 -22.47
CA ALA A 294 -4.64 3.38 -23.82
C ALA A 294 -4.02 2.44 -24.87
N VAL A 295 -2.84 1.89 -24.57
CA VAL A 295 -2.17 0.91 -25.43
C VAL A 295 -2.99 -0.37 -25.61
N ARG A 296 -3.60 -0.89 -24.54
CA ARG A 296 -4.46 -2.09 -24.61
C ARG A 296 -5.76 -1.80 -25.33
N VAL A 297 -6.42 -0.68 -25.03
CA VAL A 297 -7.64 -0.21 -25.70
C VAL A 297 -7.37 -0.03 -27.19
N GLY A 298 -6.30 0.66 -27.57
CA GLY A 298 -5.91 0.85 -28.97
C GLY A 298 -5.70 -0.46 -29.71
N TYR A 299 -5.06 -1.46 -29.07
CA TYR A 299 -4.89 -2.79 -29.65
C TYR A 299 -6.24 -3.44 -30.00
N TYR A 300 -7.21 -3.46 -29.09
CA TYR A 300 -8.51 -4.08 -29.36
C TYR A 300 -9.38 -3.25 -30.31
N ARG A 301 -9.28 -1.92 -30.29
CA ARG A 301 -9.96 -1.06 -31.28
C ARG A 301 -9.42 -1.30 -32.69
N LEU A 302 -8.11 -1.54 -32.84
CA LEU A 302 -7.51 -1.96 -34.10
C LEU A 302 -8.06 -3.32 -34.56
N LEU A 303 -8.12 -4.31 -33.66
CA LEU A 303 -8.65 -5.64 -33.98
C LEU A 303 -10.12 -5.63 -34.41
N THR A 304 -10.91 -4.72 -33.83
CA THR A 304 -12.35 -4.61 -34.10
C THR A 304 -12.68 -3.65 -35.24
N GLY A 305 -11.67 -3.05 -35.89
CA GLY A 305 -11.86 -2.12 -37.02
C GLY A 305 -12.28 -0.70 -36.63
N HIS A 306 -12.32 -0.36 -35.35
CA HIS A 306 -12.66 0.98 -34.85
C HIS A 306 -11.45 1.94 -34.79
N MET A 307 -10.25 1.44 -35.08
CA MET A 307 -9.03 2.22 -35.13
C MET A 307 -8.16 1.78 -36.30
N ASP A 308 -7.62 2.75 -37.04
CA ASP A 308 -6.63 2.51 -38.09
C ASP A 308 -5.22 2.26 -37.51
N ILE A 309 -4.34 1.66 -38.32
CA ILE A 309 -2.98 1.31 -37.89
C ILE A 309 -2.15 2.54 -37.53
N ASP A 310 -2.33 3.67 -38.21
CA ASP A 310 -1.57 4.90 -37.98
C ASP A 310 -1.88 5.48 -36.59
N LYS A 311 -3.15 5.48 -36.17
CA LYS A 311 -3.57 5.85 -34.82
C LYS A 311 -2.99 4.90 -33.77
N MET A 312 -2.95 3.60 -34.05
CA MET A 312 -2.32 2.65 -33.12
C MET A 312 -0.82 2.95 -32.95
N TYR A 313 -0.09 3.24 -34.03
CA TYR A 313 1.31 3.65 -33.93
C TYR A 313 1.49 4.96 -33.17
N ASN A 314 0.59 5.92 -33.33
CA ASN A 314 0.60 7.15 -32.53
C ASN A 314 0.42 6.86 -31.03
N VAL A 315 -0.50 5.96 -30.66
CA VAL A 315 -0.69 5.54 -29.25
C VAL A 315 0.59 4.88 -28.70
N LEU A 316 1.19 3.96 -29.45
CA LEU A 316 2.45 3.29 -29.06
C LEU A 316 3.60 4.30 -28.92
N GLN A 317 3.73 5.23 -29.85
CA GLN A 317 4.78 6.24 -29.84
C GLN A 317 4.60 7.21 -28.67
N ASN A 318 3.37 7.64 -28.38
CA ASN A 318 3.07 8.46 -27.21
C ASN A 318 3.44 7.76 -25.90
N ALA A 319 3.08 6.48 -25.75
CA ALA A 319 3.49 5.68 -24.59
C ALA A 319 5.01 5.54 -24.49
N ARG A 320 5.70 5.26 -25.61
CA ARG A 320 7.17 5.18 -25.67
C ARG A 320 7.83 6.48 -25.23
N LEU A 321 7.39 7.62 -25.77
CA LEU A 321 7.92 8.94 -25.42
C LEU A 321 7.69 9.24 -23.94
N PHE A 322 6.49 8.94 -23.42
CA PHE A 322 6.19 9.10 -22.00
C PHE A 322 7.14 8.28 -21.12
N PHE A 323 7.31 6.99 -21.38
CA PHE A 323 8.16 6.13 -20.55
C PHE A 323 9.66 6.40 -20.70
N ARG A 324 10.12 7.01 -21.81
CA ARG A 324 11.51 7.45 -21.98
C ARG A 324 11.87 8.69 -21.18
N ARG A 325 10.89 9.52 -20.78
CA ARG A 325 11.15 10.72 -19.98
C ARG A 325 11.70 10.32 -18.60
N ASN A 326 12.89 10.81 -18.26
CA ASN A 326 13.57 10.51 -16.98
C ASN A 326 13.06 11.35 -15.79
N ASN A 327 12.00 12.13 -15.96
CA ASN A 327 11.57 13.14 -14.98
C ASN A 327 10.65 12.57 -13.88
N TYR A 328 10.43 11.25 -13.83
CA TYR A 328 9.53 10.61 -12.88
C TYR A 328 10.25 9.61 -11.97
N PRO A 329 9.83 9.48 -10.69
CA PRO A 329 10.44 8.60 -9.70
C PRO A 329 10.03 7.14 -9.91
N VAL A 330 10.25 6.63 -11.12
CA VAL A 330 10.03 5.22 -11.49
C VAL A 330 11.39 4.53 -11.52
N PRO A 331 11.57 3.39 -10.82
CA PRO A 331 12.82 2.64 -10.87
C PRO A 331 13.22 2.29 -12.31
N PRO A 332 14.52 2.37 -12.68
CA PRO A 332 14.97 2.12 -14.06
C PRO A 332 14.50 0.77 -14.63
N ALA A 333 14.58 -0.30 -13.83
CA ALA A 333 14.10 -1.62 -14.23
C ALA A 333 12.59 -1.64 -14.56
N ARG A 334 11.78 -0.93 -13.77
CA ARG A 334 10.33 -0.83 -14.00
C ARG A 334 10.02 0.01 -15.24
N ARG A 335 10.77 1.09 -15.46
CA ARG A 335 10.68 1.91 -16.69
C ARG A 335 11.02 1.08 -17.93
N GLN A 336 12.10 0.32 -17.88
CA GLN A 336 12.51 -0.58 -18.95
C GLN A 336 11.44 -1.62 -19.26
N SER A 337 10.82 -2.22 -18.23
CA SER A 337 9.69 -3.15 -18.37
C SER A 337 8.49 -2.54 -19.13
N TYR A 338 8.19 -1.24 -18.95
CA TYR A 338 7.16 -0.55 -19.75
C TYR A 338 7.58 -0.33 -21.20
N LEU A 339 8.84 0.03 -21.45
CA LEU A 339 9.37 0.21 -22.81
C LEU A 339 9.39 -1.12 -23.58
N ASP A 340 9.74 -2.22 -22.91
CA ASP A 340 9.72 -3.55 -23.49
C ASP A 340 8.29 -4.02 -23.81
N MET A 341 7.30 -3.65 -22.99
CA MET A 341 5.88 -3.89 -23.31
C MET A 341 5.48 -3.21 -24.61
N VAL A 342 5.79 -1.92 -24.76
CA VAL A 342 5.46 -1.15 -25.98
C VAL A 342 6.16 -1.74 -27.20
N LEU A 343 7.45 -2.09 -27.08
CA LEU A 343 8.22 -2.72 -28.16
C LEU A 343 7.62 -4.07 -28.60
N ILE A 344 7.23 -4.90 -27.64
CA ILE A 344 6.67 -6.23 -27.94
C ILE A 344 5.30 -6.08 -28.60
N LEU A 345 4.46 -5.17 -28.13
CA LEU A 345 3.15 -4.95 -28.73
C LEU A 345 3.22 -4.35 -30.14
N GLU A 346 4.13 -3.41 -30.39
CA GLU A 346 4.38 -2.89 -31.75
C GLU A 346 4.70 -4.04 -32.71
N ARG A 347 5.53 -5.00 -32.30
CA ARG A 347 5.84 -6.20 -33.11
C ARG A 347 4.65 -7.12 -33.31
N ILE A 348 3.75 -7.21 -32.32
CA ILE A 348 2.51 -7.96 -32.44
C ILE A 348 1.57 -7.30 -33.46
N VAL A 349 1.45 -5.97 -33.42
CA VAL A 349 0.67 -5.18 -34.38
C VAL A 349 1.21 -5.39 -35.80
N ASP A 350 2.52 -5.20 -35.97
CA ASP A 350 3.24 -5.46 -37.22
C ASP A 350 2.98 -6.87 -37.76
N TYR A 351 3.07 -7.89 -36.90
CA TYR A 351 2.84 -9.29 -37.31
C TYR A 351 1.40 -9.55 -37.76
N ARG A 352 0.41 -8.90 -37.14
CA ARG A 352 -1.00 -9.07 -37.51
C ARG A 352 -1.38 -8.34 -38.79
N VAL A 353 -0.91 -7.11 -38.96
CA VAL A 353 -1.38 -6.24 -40.05
C VAL A 353 -0.52 -6.40 -41.31
N GLU A 354 0.78 -6.65 -41.17
CA GLU A 354 1.66 -6.82 -42.32
C GLU A 354 1.82 -8.29 -42.71
N SER A 355 1.14 -8.70 -43.79
CA SER A 355 1.22 -10.06 -44.34
C SER A 355 2.66 -10.56 -44.52
N LYS A 356 3.57 -9.69 -44.99
CA LYS A 356 5.01 -9.99 -45.16
C LYS A 356 5.73 -10.30 -43.86
N LYS A 357 5.27 -9.76 -42.72
CA LYS A 357 5.86 -9.99 -41.39
C LYS A 357 5.29 -11.22 -40.70
N ARG A 358 4.17 -11.79 -41.20
CA ARG A 358 3.48 -12.96 -40.64
C ARG A 358 4.22 -14.27 -40.87
N THR A 359 5.44 -14.37 -40.35
CA THR A 359 6.33 -15.52 -40.54
C THR A 359 6.59 -16.26 -39.22
N PRO A 360 6.82 -17.59 -39.23
CA PRO A 360 7.19 -18.34 -38.03
C PRO A 360 8.44 -17.79 -37.33
N LYS A 361 9.38 -17.22 -38.10
CA LYS A 361 10.61 -16.60 -37.57
C LYS A 361 10.30 -15.35 -36.74
N GLN A 362 9.39 -14.48 -37.18
CA GLN A 362 8.99 -13.30 -36.42
C GLN A 362 8.21 -13.67 -35.16
N LEU A 363 7.29 -14.65 -35.24
CA LEU A 363 6.57 -15.14 -34.07
C LEU A 363 7.51 -15.71 -33.01
N LYS A 364 8.49 -16.55 -33.41
CA LYS A 364 9.55 -17.04 -32.50
C LYS A 364 10.36 -15.90 -31.88
N ARG A 365 10.63 -14.83 -32.63
CA ARG A 365 11.34 -13.64 -32.14
C ARG A 365 10.52 -12.88 -31.08
N ILE A 366 9.21 -12.73 -31.28
CA ILE A 366 8.29 -12.11 -30.31
C ILE A 366 8.28 -12.95 -29.02
N GLN A 367 8.08 -14.27 -29.13
CA GLN A 367 8.10 -15.19 -27.99
C GLN A 367 9.43 -15.18 -27.23
N ARG A 368 10.56 -15.11 -27.94
CA ARG A 368 11.88 -14.99 -27.31
C ARG A 368 12.01 -13.69 -26.51
N HIS A 369 11.63 -12.57 -27.11
CA HIS A 369 11.66 -11.27 -26.44
C HIS A 369 10.76 -11.24 -25.19
N MET A 370 9.59 -11.88 -25.25
CA MET A 370 8.68 -12.01 -24.12
C MET A 370 9.35 -12.71 -22.92
N ARG A 371 10.11 -13.80 -23.17
CA ARG A 371 10.85 -14.54 -22.13
C ARG A 371 12.04 -13.76 -21.58
N GLU A 372 12.82 -13.11 -22.44
CA GLU A 372 14.08 -12.46 -22.06
C GLU A 372 13.89 -11.12 -21.35
N ARG A 373 12.84 -10.35 -21.69
CA ARG A 373 12.73 -8.94 -21.29
C ARG A 373 11.77 -8.66 -20.14
N LYS A 374 10.93 -9.63 -19.75
CA LYS A 374 9.94 -9.49 -18.65
C LYS A 374 9.15 -8.16 -18.74
N PRO A 375 8.45 -7.91 -19.86
CA PRO A 375 7.72 -6.67 -20.07
C PRO A 375 6.59 -6.51 -19.04
N ALA A 376 6.16 -5.27 -18.84
CA ALA A 376 4.95 -4.98 -18.09
C ALA A 376 3.75 -5.62 -18.79
N LEU A 377 2.70 -5.95 -18.03
CA LEU A 377 1.51 -6.63 -18.55
C LEU A 377 1.82 -7.98 -19.24
N SER A 378 2.87 -8.67 -18.78
CA SER A 378 3.34 -9.95 -19.36
C SER A 378 2.22 -10.95 -19.62
N LYS A 379 1.36 -11.17 -18.64
CA LYS A 379 0.21 -12.10 -18.75
C LYS A 379 -0.72 -11.75 -19.89
N TRP A 380 -1.07 -10.47 -20.05
CA TRP A 380 -1.93 -10.02 -21.14
C TRP A 380 -1.22 -10.15 -22.50
N LEU A 381 0.07 -9.83 -22.58
CA LEU A 381 0.84 -10.05 -23.82
C LEU A 381 0.95 -11.54 -24.18
N GLU A 382 1.08 -12.43 -23.19
CA GLU A 382 1.09 -13.88 -23.38
C GLU A 382 -0.25 -14.37 -23.95
N GLU A 383 -1.38 -13.91 -23.40
CA GLU A 383 -2.72 -14.18 -23.94
C GLU A 383 -2.84 -13.72 -25.40
N VAL A 384 -2.43 -12.48 -25.68
CA VAL A 384 -2.42 -11.92 -27.04
C VAL A 384 -1.56 -12.76 -28.00
N ILE A 385 -0.38 -13.20 -27.57
CA ILE A 385 0.52 -14.04 -28.38
C ILE A 385 -0.08 -15.43 -28.61
N ALA A 386 -0.74 -16.02 -27.62
CA ALA A 386 -1.43 -17.30 -27.77
C ALA A 386 -2.54 -17.20 -28.84
N ASP A 387 -3.26 -16.09 -28.89
CA ASP A 387 -4.28 -15.82 -29.91
C ASP A 387 -3.70 -15.56 -31.32
N LEU A 388 -2.41 -15.23 -31.43
CA LEU A 388 -1.71 -15.24 -32.72
C LEU A 388 -1.47 -16.66 -33.22
N THR A 389 -1.15 -17.58 -32.30
CA THR A 389 -0.81 -18.96 -32.66
C THR A 389 -2.02 -19.80 -33.08
N LYS A 390 -3.20 -19.51 -32.52
CA LYS A 390 -4.45 -20.19 -32.91
C LYS A 390 -4.96 -19.77 -34.30
N ASN A 391 -4.72 -18.52 -34.68
CA ASN A 391 -5.20 -17.94 -35.94
C ASN A 391 -4.15 -17.95 -37.07
N GLY A 392 -3.11 -18.77 -36.94
CA GLY A 392 -2.01 -18.90 -37.91
C GLY A 392 -1.77 -20.34 -38.39
N THR A 393 -2.73 -21.24 -38.13
CA THR A 393 -2.76 -22.64 -38.58
C THR A 393 -3.77 -22.90 -39.71
N ASP A 394 -4.40 -21.85 -40.23
CA ASP A 394 -5.10 -21.82 -41.52
C ASP A 394 -4.24 -21.02 -42.51
#